data_AF-A0A8T7FWA8-F1
#
_entry.id   AF-A0A8T7FWA8-F1
#
_cell.length_a   1.000
_cell.length_b   1.000
_cell.length_c   1.000
_cell.angle_alpha   90.00
_cell.angle_beta   90.00
_cell.angle_gamma   90.00
#
_symmetry.space_group_name_H-M   'P 1'
#
loop_
_entity.id
_entity.type
_entity.pdbx_description
1 polymer ?
#
loop_
_entity_poly.entity_id
_entity_poly.type
_entity_poly.pdbx_seq_one_letter_code
_entity_poly.pdbx_strand_id
1 'polypeptide(L)'
;MMETNPVPQTEQKSNRNLIIGIVVALVLCCCCVAAGVGGYYAYQAYVAAQQAVEDLQNIEIPEIPTDVPFIDPGSTEGAPEFDFSGEVPSGGLADDQTRLTAWFSVQIIAAISGCNSPTVEGTTITVLQEPDANGEWVEEWNVNCGDGTSQPFKVNYTNEGGVITPNVELPQQ
;
A
#
# COMPACT_ATOMS: atom_id res chain seq x y z
N MET A 1 -9.35 41.07 -76.16
CA MET A 1 -9.03 39.68 -76.49
C MET A 1 -7.52 39.55 -76.34
N MET A 2 -7.04 38.90 -75.30
CA MET A 2 -5.61 38.64 -75.11
C MET A 2 -5.44 37.16 -74.82
N GLU A 3 -4.78 36.48 -75.75
CA GLU A 3 -4.46 35.06 -75.75
C GLU A 3 -3.59 34.69 -74.55
N THR A 4 -4.00 33.67 -73.81
CA THR A 4 -3.14 32.97 -72.84
C THR A 4 -2.40 31.86 -73.57
N ASN A 5 -1.07 32.01 -73.69
CA ASN A 5 -0.20 30.96 -74.17
C ASN A 5 0.28 30.13 -72.96
N PRO A 6 0.17 28.79 -72.95
CA PRO A 6 0.54 27.99 -71.79
C PRO A 6 2.06 27.78 -71.74
N VAL A 7 2.67 28.12 -70.59
CA VAL A 7 4.05 27.77 -70.27
C VAL A 7 4.11 26.28 -69.91
N PRO A 8 5.04 25.49 -70.47
CA PRO A 8 5.13 24.06 -70.16
C PRO A 8 5.56 23.85 -68.71
N GLN A 9 4.74 23.15 -67.92
CA GLN A 9 5.12 22.75 -66.56
C GLN A 9 6.16 21.64 -66.63
N THR A 10 7.34 21.93 -66.09
CA THR A 10 8.41 20.94 -65.93
C THR A 10 7.95 19.89 -64.93
N GLU A 11 7.97 18.62 -65.35
CA GLU A 11 7.58 17.47 -64.54
C GLU A 11 8.46 17.42 -63.28
N GLN A 12 7.90 17.77 -62.12
CA GLN A 12 8.65 17.75 -60.87
C GLN A 12 8.87 16.29 -60.45
N LYS A 13 10.06 15.76 -60.73
CA LYS A 13 10.47 14.40 -60.33
C LYS A 13 10.27 14.23 -58.82
N SER A 14 9.25 13.45 -58.48
CA SER A 14 8.78 13.30 -57.11
C SER A 14 9.70 12.37 -56.32
N ASN A 15 10.56 12.95 -55.47
CA ASN A 15 11.41 12.21 -54.54
C ASN A 15 10.65 11.68 -53.32
N ARG A 16 9.31 11.58 -53.41
CA ARG A 16 8.41 11.23 -52.30
C ARG A 16 8.79 9.91 -51.64
N ASN A 17 9.20 8.91 -52.43
CA ASN A 17 9.58 7.60 -51.91
C ASN A 17 10.92 7.63 -51.14
N LEU A 18 11.85 8.52 -51.52
CA LEU A 18 13.11 8.71 -50.80
C LEU A 18 12.89 9.45 -49.47
N ILE A 19 12.01 10.45 -49.47
CA ILE A 19 11.62 11.17 -48.25
C ILE A 19 10.90 10.23 -47.27
N ILE A 20 9.95 9.42 -47.75
CA ILE A 20 9.25 8.43 -46.92
C ILE A 20 10.25 7.44 -46.31
N GLY A 21 11.22 6.94 -47.10
CA GLY A 21 12.25 6.02 -46.61
C GLY A 21 13.10 6.62 -45.47
N ILE A 22 13.50 7.88 -45.59
CA ILE A 22 14.28 8.58 -44.55
C ILE A 22 13.45 8.77 -43.28
N VAL A 23 12.18 9.16 -43.40
CA VAL A 23 11.30 9.38 -42.25
C VAL A 23 11.07 8.07 -41.48
N VAL A 24 10.81 6.97 -42.19
CA VAL A 24 10.64 5.65 -41.56
C VAL A 24 11.92 5.22 -40.83
N ALA A 25 13.10 5.40 -41.43
CA ALA A 25 14.37 5.07 -40.80
C ALA A 25 14.65 5.90 -39.54
N LEU A 26 14.34 7.20 -39.55
CA LEU A 26 14.49 8.08 -38.38
C LEU A 26 13.55 7.69 -37.25
N VAL A 27 12.28 7.39 -37.56
CA VAL A 27 11.30 6.97 -36.55
C VAL A 27 11.71 5.64 -35.91
N LEU A 28 12.10 4.65 -36.72
CA LEU A 28 12.59 3.36 -36.21
C LEU A 28 13.84 3.54 -35.33
N CYS A 29 14.78 4.39 -35.75
CA CYS A 29 15.98 4.70 -34.98
C CYS A 29 15.62 5.34 -33.62
N CYS A 30 14.71 6.32 -33.60
CA CYS A 30 14.25 6.94 -32.35
C CYS A 30 13.54 5.94 -31.42
N CYS A 31 12.72 5.03 -31.95
CA CYS A 31 12.05 4.01 -31.16
C CYS A 31 13.05 3.02 -30.53
N CYS A 32 14.09 2.62 -31.27
CA CYS A 32 15.14 1.73 -30.74
C CYS A 32 15.93 2.38 -29.60
N VAL A 33 16.24 3.67 -29.69
CA VAL A 33 16.94 4.40 -28.63
C VAL A 33 16.04 4.54 -27.39
N ALA A 34 14.77 4.88 -27.57
CA ALA A 34 13.83 5.00 -26.45
C ALA A 34 13.63 3.66 -25.72
N ALA A 35 13.50 2.55 -26.44
CA ALA A 35 13.39 1.22 -25.86
C ALA A 35 14.68 0.79 -25.14
N GLY A 36 15.85 1.10 -25.69
CA GLY A 36 17.14 0.80 -25.05
C GLY A 36 17.36 1.55 -23.75
N VAL A 37 17.06 2.86 -23.73
CA VAL A 37 17.17 3.68 -22.51
C VAL A 37 16.12 3.28 -21.48
N GLY A 38 14.87 3.10 -21.89
CA GLY A 38 13.79 2.66 -21.00
C GLY A 38 14.06 1.28 -20.39
N GLY A 39 14.57 0.33 -21.20
CA GLY A 39 14.97 -0.99 -20.74
C GLY A 39 16.13 -0.96 -19.75
N TYR A 40 17.12 -0.08 -19.94
CA TYR A 40 18.24 0.07 -19.02
C TYR A 40 17.80 0.59 -17.64
N TYR A 41 16.95 1.63 -17.60
CA TYR A 41 16.41 2.14 -16.33
C TYR A 41 15.47 1.14 -15.65
N ALA A 42 14.63 0.44 -16.42
CA ALA A 42 13.77 -0.62 -15.88
C ALA A 42 14.59 -1.79 -15.30
N TYR A 43 15.69 -2.16 -15.96
CA TYR A 43 16.60 -3.20 -15.46
C TYR A 43 17.29 -2.77 -14.17
N GLN A 44 17.77 -1.53 -14.06
CA GLN A 44 18.34 -1.03 -12.80
C GLN A 44 17.33 -1.05 -11.66
N ALA A 45 16.09 -0.61 -11.90
CA ALA A 45 15.03 -0.67 -10.89
C ALA A 45 14.70 -2.10 -10.46
N TYR A 46 14.68 -3.04 -11.41
CA TYR A 46 14.45 -4.46 -11.14
C TYR A 46 15.55 -5.08 -10.27
N VAL A 47 16.83 -4.80 -10.56
CA VAL A 47 17.95 -5.32 -9.77
C VAL A 47 18.00 -4.70 -8.37
N ALA A 48 17.72 -3.39 -8.25
CA ALA A 48 17.61 -2.74 -6.94
C ALA A 48 16.47 -3.31 -6.09
N ALA A 49 15.34 -3.65 -6.70
CA ALA A 49 14.23 -4.30 -6.01
C ALA A 49 14.59 -5.71 -5.53
N GLN A 50 15.36 -6.49 -6.31
CA GLN A 50 15.82 -7.81 -5.86
C GLN A 50 16.79 -7.73 -4.68
N GLN A 51 17.72 -6.77 -4.70
CA GLN A 51 18.65 -6.56 -3.58
C GLN A 51 17.93 -6.16 -2.29
N ALA A 52 16.88 -5.34 -2.37
CA ALA A 52 16.06 -5.01 -1.20
C ALA A 52 15.33 -6.24 -0.63
N VAL A 53 14.92 -7.20 -1.48
CA VAL A 53 14.32 -8.46 -1.03
C VAL A 53 15.36 -9.38 -0.38
N GLU A 54 16.57 -9.47 -0.93
CA GLU A 54 17.67 -10.25 -0.32
C GLU A 54 18.13 -9.65 1.02
N ASP A 55 18.18 -8.32 1.15
CA ASP A 55 18.52 -7.66 2.42
C ASP A 55 17.46 -7.93 3.50
N LEU A 56 16.17 -8.02 3.15
CA LEU A 56 15.13 -8.44 4.09
C LEU A 56 15.27 -9.92 4.51
N GLN A 57 15.80 -10.78 3.64
CA GLN A 57 16.07 -12.18 3.97
C GLN A 57 17.31 -12.35 4.85
N ASN A 58 18.25 -11.40 4.82
CA ASN A 58 19.48 -11.39 5.62
C ASN A 58 19.36 -10.63 6.95
N ILE A 59 18.19 -10.05 7.25
CA ILE A 59 17.86 -9.71 8.63
C ILE A 59 17.71 -11.04 9.36
N GLU A 60 18.73 -11.42 10.15
CA GLU A 60 18.62 -12.49 11.14
C GLU A 60 17.46 -12.13 12.07
N ILE A 61 16.29 -12.66 11.75
CA ILE A 61 15.14 -12.65 12.64
C ILE A 61 15.60 -13.43 13.87
N PRO A 62 15.65 -12.83 15.07
CA PRO A 62 15.82 -13.59 16.30
C PRO A 62 14.80 -14.71 16.26
N GLU A 63 15.24 -15.97 16.40
CA GLU A 63 14.37 -17.15 16.26
C GLU A 63 13.00 -16.86 16.85
N ILE A 64 12.01 -16.64 15.97
CA ILE A 64 10.62 -16.57 16.39
C ILE A 64 10.36 -17.93 17.01
N PRO A 65 9.93 -18.02 18.28
CA PRO A 65 9.56 -19.31 18.86
C PRO A 65 8.65 -20.02 17.89
N THR A 66 9.06 -21.21 17.43
CA THR A 66 8.41 -21.96 16.36
C THR A 66 7.07 -22.57 16.79
N ASP A 67 6.55 -22.12 17.93
CA ASP A 67 5.19 -22.38 18.44
C ASP A 67 4.19 -21.30 17.97
N VAL A 68 4.49 -20.58 16.88
CA VAL A 68 3.41 -19.97 16.08
C VAL A 68 2.78 -21.08 15.24
N PRO A 69 1.51 -21.44 15.47
CA PRO A 69 0.86 -22.51 14.72
C PRO A 69 0.77 -22.06 13.27
N PHE A 70 1.63 -22.60 12.40
CA PHE A 70 1.45 -22.52 10.96
C PHE A 70 0.18 -23.31 10.66
N ILE A 71 -0.90 -22.57 10.45
CA ILE A 71 -2.22 -23.10 10.14
C ILE A 71 -2.12 -23.72 8.76
N ASP A 72 -2.30 -25.04 8.70
CA ASP A 72 -2.45 -25.77 7.45
C ASP A 72 -3.55 -25.07 6.63
N PRO A 73 -3.35 -24.73 5.34
CA PRO A 73 -4.36 -24.07 4.51
C PRO A 73 -5.71 -24.82 4.39
N GLY A 74 -5.85 -25.99 5.03
CA GLY A 74 -7.10 -26.72 5.20
C GLY A 74 -7.63 -26.87 6.65
N SER A 75 -6.98 -26.32 7.68
CA SER A 75 -7.46 -26.39 9.08
C SER A 75 -7.99 -25.04 9.55
N THR A 76 -9.31 -24.88 9.67
CA THR A 76 -9.95 -23.67 10.23
C THR A 76 -9.86 -23.60 11.76
N GLU A 77 -9.29 -24.61 12.42
CA GLU A 77 -9.17 -24.62 13.89
C GLU A 77 -7.85 -23.96 14.32
N GLY A 78 -7.95 -22.74 14.88
CA GLY A 78 -6.84 -22.03 15.51
C GLY A 78 -6.42 -20.72 14.84
N ALA A 79 -7.05 -20.31 13.75
CA ALA A 79 -6.79 -19.01 13.12
C ALA A 79 -7.51 -17.90 13.88
N PRO A 80 -6.86 -16.77 14.16
CA PRO A 80 -7.59 -15.59 14.59
C PRO A 80 -8.59 -15.20 13.50
N GLU A 81 -9.86 -15.07 13.89
CA GLU A 81 -10.92 -14.65 13.00
C GLU A 81 -10.86 -13.13 12.88
N PHE A 82 -10.17 -12.65 11.84
CA PHE A 82 -10.09 -11.23 11.55
C PHE A 82 -11.40 -10.76 10.88
N ASP A 83 -11.98 -9.71 11.43
CA ASP A 83 -13.10 -9.02 10.85
C ASP A 83 -12.63 -8.08 9.73
N PHE A 84 -12.89 -8.51 8.50
CA PHE A 84 -12.66 -7.75 7.26
C PHE A 84 -13.96 -7.15 6.68
N SER A 85 -15.06 -7.16 7.43
CA SER A 85 -16.34 -6.59 6.98
C SER A 85 -16.24 -5.08 6.67
N GLY A 86 -15.23 -4.42 7.23
CA GLY A 86 -15.07 -2.96 7.19
C GLY A 86 -15.88 -2.27 8.28
N GLU A 87 -16.59 -3.02 9.13
CA GLU A 87 -17.19 -2.51 10.34
C GLU A 87 -16.10 -2.19 11.36
N VAL A 88 -16.27 -1.07 12.06
CA VAL A 88 -15.33 -0.57 13.06
C VAL A 88 -16.10 -0.16 14.30
N PRO A 89 -15.53 -0.32 15.50
CA PRO A 89 -16.16 0.18 16.71
C PRO A 89 -16.41 1.69 16.60
N SER A 90 -17.61 2.11 16.99
CA SER A 90 -17.98 3.54 16.96
C SER A 90 -17.48 4.27 18.19
N GLY A 91 -17.08 5.54 18.04
CA GLY A 91 -16.61 6.39 19.13
C GLY A 91 -15.19 6.91 18.87
N GLY A 92 -14.52 7.33 19.93
CA GLY A 92 -13.19 7.93 19.86
C GLY A 92 -13.17 9.32 19.21
N LEU A 93 -11.96 9.84 19.02
CA LEU A 93 -11.68 11.11 18.34
C LEU A 93 -11.20 10.90 16.89
N ALA A 94 -10.79 9.68 16.53
CA ALA A 94 -10.38 9.33 15.18
C ALA A 94 -11.53 9.46 14.16
N ASP A 95 -11.22 9.93 12.96
CA ASP A 95 -12.12 9.83 11.81
C ASP A 95 -12.28 8.38 11.35
N ASP A 96 -13.27 8.12 10.48
CA ASP A 96 -13.64 6.76 10.07
C ASP A 96 -12.49 5.97 9.42
N GLN A 97 -11.62 6.63 8.64
CA GLN A 97 -10.51 5.96 7.95
C GLN A 97 -9.38 5.64 8.92
N THR A 98 -9.04 6.59 9.79
CA THR A 98 -8.04 6.39 10.84
C THR A 98 -8.51 5.30 11.82
N ARG A 99 -9.80 5.28 12.17
CA ARG A 99 -10.39 4.27 13.05
C ARG A 99 -10.40 2.88 12.42
N LEU A 100 -10.63 2.77 11.10
CA LEU A 100 -10.50 1.50 10.37
C LEU A 100 -9.07 0.95 10.43
N THR A 101 -8.09 1.82 10.24
CA THR A 101 -6.68 1.42 10.30
C THR A 101 -6.30 1.01 11.73
N ALA A 102 -6.73 1.79 12.73
CA ALA A 102 -6.53 1.47 14.14
C ALA A 102 -7.19 0.13 14.50
N TRP A 103 -8.41 -0.13 14.02
CA TRP A 103 -9.12 -1.38 14.28
C TRP A 103 -8.37 -2.58 13.73
N PHE A 104 -7.84 -2.49 12.50
CA PHE A 104 -7.04 -3.56 11.93
C PHE A 104 -5.79 -3.87 12.76
N SER A 105 -5.07 -2.84 13.22
CA SER A 105 -3.92 -2.99 14.12
C SER A 105 -4.32 -3.61 15.47
N VAL A 106 -5.44 -3.16 16.05
CA VAL A 106 -5.95 -3.68 17.32
C VAL A 106 -6.31 -5.16 17.20
N GLN A 107 -6.96 -5.59 16.12
CA GLN A 107 -7.29 -7.00 15.90
C GLN A 107 -6.04 -7.91 15.84
N ILE A 108 -4.96 -7.44 15.20
CA ILE A 108 -3.69 -8.18 15.15
C ILE A 108 -3.08 -8.31 16.55
N ILE A 109 -2.99 -7.22 17.29
CA ILE A 109 -2.41 -7.23 18.64
C ILE A 109 -3.27 -8.03 19.61
N ALA A 110 -4.59 -7.95 19.48
CA ALA A 110 -5.54 -8.74 20.25
C ALA A 110 -5.38 -10.24 19.98
N ALA A 111 -5.27 -10.64 18.71
CA ALA A 111 -5.01 -12.04 18.35
C ALA A 111 -3.71 -12.55 19.00
N ILE A 112 -2.63 -11.74 18.99
CA ILE A 112 -1.35 -12.10 19.60
C ILE A 112 -1.45 -12.18 21.14
N SER A 113 -2.33 -11.38 21.77
CA SER A 113 -2.56 -11.43 23.23
C SER A 113 -3.52 -12.54 23.67
N GLY A 114 -4.03 -13.37 22.75
CA GLY A 114 -4.94 -14.49 23.04
C GLY A 114 -6.42 -14.19 22.85
N CYS A 115 -6.77 -13.01 22.31
CA CYS A 115 -8.12 -12.64 21.91
C CYS A 115 -8.37 -13.13 20.47
N ASN A 116 -8.81 -14.38 20.32
CA ASN A 116 -8.82 -15.07 19.02
C ASN A 116 -9.97 -14.67 18.08
N SER A 117 -11.02 -14.01 18.58
CA SER A 117 -12.18 -13.57 17.79
C SER A 117 -12.57 -12.14 18.18
N PRO A 118 -11.72 -11.13 17.88
CA PRO A 118 -12.04 -9.75 18.22
C PRO A 118 -13.26 -9.26 17.43
N THR A 119 -14.33 -8.87 18.12
CA THR A 119 -15.58 -8.42 17.50
C THR A 119 -15.81 -6.93 17.65
N VAL A 120 -16.39 -6.30 16.63
CA VAL A 120 -16.86 -4.91 16.72
C VAL A 120 -17.96 -4.77 17.76
N GLU A 121 -18.90 -5.71 17.80
CA GLU A 121 -20.00 -5.72 18.75
C GLU A 121 -19.46 -5.87 20.19
N GLY A 122 -19.82 -4.94 21.06
CA GLY A 122 -19.35 -4.90 22.44
C GLY A 122 -17.98 -4.26 22.65
N THR A 123 -17.23 -3.96 21.57
CA THR A 123 -15.99 -3.18 21.69
C THR A 123 -16.29 -1.71 21.94
N THR A 124 -15.63 -1.12 22.94
CA THR A 124 -15.84 0.27 23.33
C THR A 124 -14.53 1.05 23.31
N ILE A 125 -14.60 2.34 22.96
CA ILE A 125 -13.45 3.24 22.89
C ILE A 125 -13.57 4.30 23.97
N THR A 126 -12.55 4.42 24.81
CA THR A 126 -12.45 5.44 25.85
C THR A 126 -11.27 6.36 25.54
N VAL A 127 -11.49 7.67 25.49
CA VAL A 127 -10.40 8.64 25.30
C VAL A 127 -9.67 8.82 26.63
N LEU A 128 -8.39 8.45 26.67
CA LEU A 128 -7.54 8.62 27.86
C LEU A 128 -6.86 9.99 27.88
N GLN A 129 -6.47 10.49 26.71
CA GLN A 129 -5.80 11.76 26.54
C GLN A 129 -6.38 12.47 25.33
N GLU A 130 -6.73 13.75 25.50
CA GLU A 130 -7.16 14.63 24.41
C GLU A 130 -5.95 15.04 23.53
N PRO A 131 -6.18 15.48 22.28
CA PRO A 131 -5.11 15.88 21.36
C PRO A 131 -4.24 17.00 21.94
N ASP A 132 -2.94 16.76 21.95
CA ASP A 132 -1.95 17.74 22.40
C ASP A 132 -1.67 18.83 21.33
N ALA A 133 -0.69 19.69 21.57
CA ALA A 133 -0.31 20.74 20.63
C ALA A 133 0.24 20.20 19.29
N ASN A 134 0.67 18.94 19.24
CA ASN A 134 1.14 18.24 18.04
C ASN A 134 -0.01 17.48 17.36
N GLY A 135 -1.19 17.39 17.99
CA GLY A 135 -2.31 16.60 17.50
C GLY A 135 -2.16 15.10 17.83
N GLU A 136 -1.39 14.76 18.85
CA GLU A 136 -1.22 13.41 19.37
C GLU A 136 -2.18 13.15 20.52
N TRP A 137 -2.80 11.97 20.54
CA TRP A 137 -3.78 11.61 21.59
C TRP A 137 -3.76 10.11 21.87
N VAL A 138 -4.41 9.71 22.97
CA VAL A 138 -4.42 8.31 23.41
C VAL A 138 -5.84 7.84 23.69
N GLU A 139 -6.18 6.68 23.15
CA GLU A 139 -7.44 5.99 23.39
C GLU A 139 -7.18 4.59 23.98
N GLU A 140 -8.13 4.11 24.76
CA GLU A 140 -8.19 2.72 25.22
C GLU A 140 -9.38 2.04 24.59
N TRP A 141 -9.10 0.97 23.87
CA TRP A 141 -10.06 0.15 23.17
C TRP A 141 -10.28 -1.11 24.00
N ASN A 142 -11.45 -1.22 24.62
CA ASN A 142 -11.84 -2.42 25.34
C ASN A 142 -12.49 -3.38 24.35
N VAL A 143 -11.70 -4.31 23.83
CA VAL A 143 -12.03 -5.19 22.71
C VAL A 143 -12.72 -6.44 23.22
N ASN A 144 -13.87 -6.76 22.64
CA ASN A 144 -14.59 -8.01 22.90
C ASN A 144 -13.93 -9.16 22.13
N CYS A 145 -13.58 -10.25 22.82
CA CYS A 145 -12.86 -11.40 22.24
C CYS A 145 -13.76 -12.53 21.71
N GLY A 146 -15.08 -12.31 21.65
CA GLY A 146 -16.05 -13.26 21.11
C GLY A 146 -16.38 -14.44 22.05
N ASP A 147 -15.58 -14.65 23.09
CA ASP A 147 -15.76 -15.66 24.14
C ASP A 147 -16.49 -15.10 25.40
N GLY A 148 -16.96 -13.85 25.32
CA GLY A 148 -17.58 -13.13 26.44
C GLY A 148 -16.58 -12.43 27.36
N THR A 149 -15.28 -12.47 27.04
CA THR A 149 -14.26 -11.66 27.70
C THR A 149 -13.96 -10.39 26.91
N SER A 150 -13.39 -9.39 27.59
CA SER A 150 -12.91 -8.18 26.93
C SER A 150 -11.56 -7.77 27.47
N GLN A 151 -10.69 -7.28 26.60
CA GLN A 151 -9.33 -6.87 26.93
C GLN A 151 -9.09 -5.40 26.52
N PRO A 152 -8.46 -4.59 27.38
CA PRO A 152 -8.12 -3.21 27.05
C PRO A 152 -6.82 -3.15 26.23
N PHE A 153 -6.85 -2.37 25.15
CA PHE A 153 -5.69 -2.08 24.30
C PHE A 153 -5.51 -0.57 24.19
N LYS A 154 -4.31 -0.08 24.45
CA LYS A 154 -3.99 1.34 24.30
C LYS A 154 -3.57 1.63 22.88
N VAL A 155 -4.17 2.65 22.30
CA VAL A 155 -3.91 3.14 20.95
C VAL A 155 -3.38 4.57 21.05
N ASN A 156 -2.10 4.74 20.72
CA ASN A 156 -1.42 6.02 20.67
C ASN A 156 -1.48 6.55 19.24
N TYR A 157 -2.14 7.69 19.04
CA TYR A 157 -2.22 8.35 17.75
C TYR A 157 -1.13 9.41 17.68
N THR A 158 -0.26 9.27 16.68
CA THR A 158 0.86 10.18 16.41
C THR A 158 0.60 10.94 15.13
N ASN A 159 1.01 12.21 15.08
CA ASN A 159 0.81 13.07 13.92
C ASN A 159 2.16 13.44 13.28
N GLU A 160 2.46 12.80 12.16
CA GLU A 160 3.68 13.07 11.39
C GLU A 160 3.33 13.81 10.11
N GLY A 161 3.51 15.14 10.11
CA GLY A 161 3.30 15.96 8.92
C GLY A 161 1.85 16.02 8.43
N GLY A 162 0.88 15.84 9.33
CA GLY A 162 -0.56 15.83 9.02
C GLY A 162 -1.13 14.43 8.75
N VAL A 163 -0.30 13.39 8.84
CA VAL A 163 -0.74 12.00 8.76
C VAL A 163 -0.87 11.45 10.18
N ILE A 164 -2.08 11.04 10.56
CA ILE A 164 -2.33 10.38 11.83
C ILE A 164 -2.03 8.89 11.70
N THR A 165 -1.14 8.37 12.54
CA THR A 165 -0.78 6.95 12.59
C THR A 165 -1.15 6.36 13.96
N PRO A 166 -2.02 5.33 14.01
CA PRO A 166 -2.32 4.61 15.23
C PRO A 166 -1.21 3.60 15.58
N ASN A 167 -0.75 3.61 16.82
CA ASN A 167 0.20 2.65 17.37
C ASN A 167 -0.44 1.93 18.56
N VAL A 168 -0.61 0.62 18.45
CA VAL A 168 -1.26 -0.18 19.49
C VAL A 168 -0.20 -0.78 20.41
N GLU A 169 -0.30 -0.53 21.71
CA GLU A 169 0.57 -1.15 22.70
C GLU A 169 0.19 -2.61 22.93
N LEU A 170 1.19 -3.49 23.03
CA LEU A 170 0.96 -4.84 23.53
C LEU A 170 0.49 -4.75 24.99
N PRO A 171 -0.61 -5.43 25.37
CA PRO A 171 -1.01 -5.49 26.76
C PRO A 171 0.15 -6.10 27.57
N GLN A 172 0.66 -5.36 28.54
CA GLN A 172 1.71 -5.86 29.43
C GLN A 172 1.12 -7.03 30.24
N GLN A 173 1.69 -8.22 30.06
CA GLN A 173 1.35 -9.44 30.80
C GLN A 173 1.75 -9.33 32.28
#